data_AF-J9DXB2-F1
#
_entry.id   AF-J9DXB2-F1
#
_cell.length_a   1.000
_cell.length_b   1.000
_cell.length_c   1.000
_cell.angle_alpha   90.00
_cell.angle_beta   90.00
_cell.angle_gamma   90.00
#
_symmetry.space_group_name_H-M   'P 1'
#
loop_
_entity.id
_entity.type
_entity.pdbx_description
1 polymer ?
#
loop_
_entity_poly.entity_id
_entity_poly.type
_entity_poly.pdbx_seq_one_letter_code
_entity_poly.pdbx_strand_id
1 'polypeptide(L)'
;DKRIRACFLRFFADLLVGYRCCLEVIRVYTPPLIVFHKSAFLGLRQFSSCPLIRAFLDSLLFQSFISERGLPFRICDLFDELVAQISEQSNDQLASRTTSIENIIEIAEKLLENERQEIPFSVTPFVTQQRFTVPFSSTKLRLLNNDLVSQSIKRKLKTTSNNVAPVLCPRRVQATPWIIAREERMGAVSRRLQVLSSCLHHIFDFKLSDARKIMCAVELSMRSVNARVAFCQLLWKNLVPINRATLFPQQFELIVRLMNCALNVHIFAK
;
A
#
# COMPACT_ATOMS: atom_id res chain seq x y z
N ASP A 1 16.16 -14.82 -18.23
CA ASP A 1 15.82 -13.38 -18.14
C ASP A 1 14.38 -13.15 -17.66
N LYS A 2 13.35 -13.35 -18.50
CA LYS A 2 11.95 -12.99 -18.18
C LYS A 2 11.40 -13.52 -16.85
N ARG A 3 11.67 -14.78 -16.53
CA ARG A 3 11.29 -15.38 -15.24
C ARG A 3 11.92 -14.69 -14.04
N ILE A 4 13.18 -14.23 -14.14
CA ILE A 4 13.85 -13.47 -13.08
C ILE A 4 13.16 -12.12 -12.89
N ARG A 5 12.89 -11.40 -13.99
CA ARG A 5 12.14 -10.12 -13.94
C ARG A 5 10.74 -10.32 -13.37
N ALA A 6 10.07 -11.40 -13.74
CA ALA A 6 8.76 -11.77 -13.18
C ALA A 6 8.81 -11.98 -11.67
N CYS A 7 9.85 -12.65 -11.14
CA CYS A 7 10.06 -12.77 -9.70
C CYS A 7 10.17 -11.41 -9.01
N PHE A 8 10.96 -10.48 -9.55
CA PHE A 8 11.09 -9.13 -8.99
C PHE A 8 9.79 -8.34 -9.09
N LEU A 9 9.11 -8.39 -10.24
CA LEU A 9 7.85 -7.69 -10.43
C LEU A 9 6.79 -8.19 -9.45
N ARG A 10 6.69 -9.51 -9.28
CA ARG A 10 5.79 -10.12 -8.30
C ARG A 10 6.16 -9.73 -6.87
N PHE A 11 7.44 -9.80 -6.52
CA PHE A 11 7.94 -9.38 -5.21
C PHE A 11 7.55 -7.93 -4.90
N PHE A 12 7.75 -7.00 -5.83
CA PHE A 12 7.39 -5.60 -5.61
C PHE A 12 5.88 -5.38 -5.61
N ALA A 13 5.11 -6.11 -6.42
CA ALA A 13 3.64 -6.05 -6.38
C ALA A 13 3.11 -6.50 -5.02
N ASP A 14 3.60 -7.64 -4.51
CA ASP A 14 3.27 -8.13 -3.17
C ASP A 14 3.79 -7.17 -2.10
N LEU A 15 5.00 -6.61 -2.23
CA LEU A 15 5.54 -5.66 -1.26
C LEU A 15 4.73 -4.37 -1.20
N LEU A 16 4.28 -3.84 -2.34
CA LEU A 16 3.65 -2.53 -2.46
C LEU A 16 2.12 -2.58 -2.60
N VAL A 17 1.49 -3.76 -2.58
CA VAL A 17 0.02 -3.86 -2.63
C VAL A 17 -0.62 -2.93 -1.59
N GLY A 18 -1.60 -2.13 -2.00
CA GLY A 18 -2.23 -1.14 -1.13
C GLY A 18 -1.50 0.21 -0.98
N TYR A 19 -0.38 0.46 -1.67
CA TYR A 19 0.29 1.78 -1.61
C TYR A 19 -0.65 2.93 -1.97
N ARG A 20 -1.59 2.69 -2.90
CA ARG A 20 -2.57 3.69 -3.36
C ARG A 20 -3.55 4.14 -2.27
N CYS A 21 -3.92 3.24 -1.35
CA CYS A 21 -4.76 3.54 -0.19
C CYS A 21 -4.06 4.47 0.81
N CYS A 22 -2.77 4.68 0.65
CA CYS A 22 -1.97 5.54 1.51
C CYS A 22 -1.47 6.78 0.78
N LEU A 23 -2.11 7.15 -0.35
CA LEU A 23 -1.84 8.40 -1.06
C LEU A 23 -2.79 9.49 -0.56
N GLU A 24 -2.24 10.66 -0.26
CA GLU A 24 -2.99 11.84 0.15
C GLU A 24 -2.76 12.98 -0.84
N VAL A 25 -3.80 13.76 -1.09
CA VAL A 25 -3.75 14.91 -2.00
C VAL A 25 -3.77 16.19 -1.19
N ILE A 26 -2.67 16.93 -1.20
CA ILE A 26 -2.54 18.25 -0.58
C ILE A 26 -2.86 19.32 -1.63
N ARG A 27 -4.03 19.97 -1.48
CA ARG A 27 -4.55 20.97 -2.43
C ARG A 27 -4.18 22.42 -2.10
N VAL A 28 -3.36 22.63 -1.08
CA VAL A 28 -2.91 23.98 -0.69
C VAL A 28 -1.92 24.56 -1.71
N TYR A 29 -1.21 23.69 -2.43
CA TYR A 29 -0.24 24.09 -3.46
C TYR A 29 -0.85 24.03 -4.86
N THR A 30 -0.29 24.85 -5.75
CA THR A 30 -0.56 24.80 -7.20
C THR A 30 0.76 24.49 -7.91
N PRO A 31 0.94 23.31 -8.52
CA PRO A 31 -0.02 22.19 -8.62
C PRO A 31 -0.21 21.44 -7.29
N PRO A 32 -1.33 20.71 -7.10
CA PRO A 32 -1.58 19.91 -5.90
C PRO A 32 -0.54 18.80 -5.76
N LEU A 33 -0.13 18.54 -4.53
CA LEU A 33 0.88 17.51 -4.23
C LEU A 33 0.21 16.19 -3.87
N ILE A 34 0.73 15.09 -4.41
CA ILE A 34 0.39 13.74 -3.97
C ILE A 34 1.51 13.28 -3.04
N VAL A 35 1.17 12.98 -1.80
CA VAL A 35 2.11 12.51 -0.78
C VAL A 35 1.74 11.11 -0.32
N PHE A 36 2.72 10.39 0.23
CA PHE A 36 2.53 9.04 0.73
C PHE A 36 2.52 9.02 2.26
N HIS A 37 1.41 8.54 2.84
CA HIS A 37 1.23 8.41 4.28
C HIS A 37 1.90 7.12 4.81
N LYS A 38 3.22 7.18 5.00
CA LYS A 38 4.09 6.07 5.41
C LYS A 38 3.55 5.26 6.60
N SER A 39 3.11 5.92 7.67
CA SER A 39 2.62 5.24 8.87
C SER A 39 1.33 4.44 8.62
N ALA A 40 0.47 4.93 7.73
CA ALA A 40 -0.77 4.22 7.37
C ALA A 40 -0.41 2.96 6.58
N PHE A 41 0.51 3.06 5.62
CA PHE A 41 0.96 1.90 4.85
C PHE A 41 1.62 0.84 5.73
N LEU A 42 2.54 1.25 6.62
CA LEU A 42 3.19 0.34 7.55
C LEU A 42 2.18 -0.38 8.47
N GLY A 43 1.17 0.34 8.96
CA GLY A 43 0.10 -0.25 9.76
C GLY A 43 -0.80 -1.18 8.96
N LEU A 44 -1.25 -0.74 7.79
CA LEU A 44 -2.10 -1.50 6.87
C LEU A 44 -1.45 -2.82 6.47
N ARG A 45 -0.15 -2.79 6.18
CA ARG A 45 0.64 -3.94 5.74
C ARG A 45 1.33 -4.71 6.88
N GLN A 46 1.18 -4.28 8.13
CA GLN A 46 1.83 -4.87 9.31
C GLN A 46 3.37 -4.90 9.21
N PHE A 47 3.97 -3.90 8.57
CA PHE A 47 5.43 -3.71 8.51
C PHE A 47 5.98 -2.80 9.61
N SER A 48 5.16 -2.46 10.61
CA SER A 48 5.49 -1.53 11.69
C SER A 48 6.73 -1.89 12.50
N SER A 49 7.28 -3.10 12.42
CA SER A 49 8.53 -3.47 13.11
C SER A 49 9.73 -3.58 12.17
N CYS A 50 9.55 -3.60 10.85
CA CYS A 50 10.64 -3.88 9.90
C CYS A 50 11.49 -2.62 9.58
N PRO A 51 12.80 -2.58 9.90
CA PRO A 51 13.65 -1.43 9.59
C PRO A 51 13.94 -1.31 8.09
N LEU A 52 14.11 -2.45 7.40
CA LEU A 52 14.41 -2.49 5.97
C LEU A 52 13.29 -1.86 5.14
N ILE A 53 12.03 -2.17 5.44
CA ILE A 53 10.89 -1.55 4.74
C ILE A 53 10.83 -0.05 5.02
N ARG A 54 11.12 0.40 6.24
CA ARG A 54 11.16 1.84 6.52
C ARG A 54 12.21 2.55 5.69
N ALA A 55 13.43 2.02 5.64
CA ALA A 55 14.52 2.58 4.85
C ALA A 55 14.18 2.59 3.34
N PHE A 56 13.55 1.52 2.85
CA PHE A 56 13.05 1.44 1.48
C PHE A 56 12.01 2.54 1.18
N LEU A 57 11.03 2.74 2.06
CA LEU A 57 10.00 3.78 1.90
C LEU A 57 10.56 5.21 2.03
N ASP A 58 11.70 5.39 2.69
CA ASP A 58 12.42 6.67 2.77
C ASP A 58 13.34 6.93 1.56
N SER A 59 13.51 5.94 0.69
CA SER A 59 14.43 6.05 -0.45
C SER A 59 13.89 7.00 -1.52
N LEU A 60 14.82 7.69 -2.21
CA LEU A 60 14.50 8.52 -3.36
C LEU A 60 13.82 7.72 -4.50
N LEU A 61 14.17 6.43 -4.65
CA LEU A 61 13.56 5.56 -5.64
C LEU A 61 12.06 5.34 -5.36
N PHE A 62 11.70 5.17 -4.09
CA PHE A 62 10.30 5.07 -3.71
C PHE A 62 9.56 6.40 -3.88
N GLN A 63 10.21 7.53 -3.61
CA GLN A 63 9.63 8.85 -3.89
C GLN A 63 9.34 9.04 -5.38
N SER A 64 10.28 8.67 -6.26
CA SER A 64 10.08 8.68 -7.72
C SER A 64 8.96 7.73 -8.15
N PHE A 65 8.87 6.55 -7.54
CA PHE A 65 7.76 5.63 -7.80
C PHE A 65 6.39 6.27 -7.50
N ILE A 66 6.27 7.01 -6.39
CA ILE A 66 5.03 7.70 -6.02
C ILE A 66 4.74 8.89 -6.93
N SER A 67 5.75 9.67 -7.31
CA SER A 67 5.54 10.83 -8.20
C SER A 67 5.06 10.40 -9.59
N GLU A 68 5.61 9.31 -10.14
CA GLU A 68 5.21 8.76 -11.43
C GLU A 68 3.83 8.08 -11.38
N ARG A 69 3.52 7.36 -10.29
CA ARG A 69 2.33 6.49 -10.23
C ARG A 69 1.17 7.05 -9.41
N GLY A 70 1.36 8.16 -8.71
CA GLY A 70 0.39 8.71 -7.77
C GLY A 70 -0.96 9.05 -8.40
N LEU A 71 -0.94 9.53 -9.66
CA LEU A 71 -2.16 9.93 -10.36
C LEU A 71 -3.18 8.78 -10.48
N PRO A 72 -4.48 9.05 -10.24
CA PRO A 72 -5.53 8.03 -10.32
C PRO A 72 -5.87 7.61 -11.74
N PHE A 73 -5.67 8.50 -12.72
CA PHE A 73 -5.85 8.22 -14.14
C PHE A 73 -4.50 8.37 -14.84
N ARG A 74 -3.98 7.26 -15.37
CA ARG A 74 -2.72 7.23 -16.12
C ARG A 74 -2.66 5.97 -17.00
N ILE A 75 -1.63 5.87 -17.81
CA ILE A 75 -1.31 4.61 -18.50
C ILE A 75 -0.92 3.59 -17.43
N CYS A 76 -1.63 2.45 -17.41
CA CYS A 76 -1.34 1.35 -16.49
C CYS A 76 -0.47 0.31 -17.18
N ASP A 77 0.47 -0.25 -16.44
CA ASP A 77 1.35 -1.31 -16.90
C ASP A 77 1.07 -2.64 -16.18
N LEU A 78 1.90 -3.64 -16.47
CA LEU A 78 1.77 -4.98 -15.88
C LEU A 78 1.82 -4.96 -14.35
N PHE A 79 2.54 -4.01 -13.74
CA PHE A 79 2.59 -3.89 -12.28
C PHE A 79 1.21 -3.56 -11.70
N ASP A 80 0.48 -2.63 -12.32
CA ASP A 80 -0.84 -2.22 -11.84
C ASP A 80 -1.87 -3.36 -11.91
N GLU A 81 -1.80 -4.17 -12.96
CA GLU A 81 -2.64 -5.34 -13.14
C GLU A 81 -2.36 -6.39 -12.07
N LEU A 82 -1.09 -6.66 -11.78
CA LEU A 82 -0.70 -7.59 -10.74
C LEU A 82 -1.16 -7.12 -9.36
N VAL A 83 -0.96 -5.84 -9.04
CA VAL A 83 -1.40 -5.26 -7.76
C VAL A 83 -2.92 -5.37 -7.59
N ALA A 84 -3.70 -5.20 -8.66
CA ALA A 84 -5.15 -5.32 -8.63
C ALA A 84 -5.62 -6.77 -8.39
N GLN A 85 -4.86 -7.76 -8.88
CA GLN A 85 -5.20 -9.18 -8.83
C GLN A 85 -4.74 -9.89 -7.54
N ILE A 86 -3.84 -9.28 -6.75
CA ILE A 86 -3.40 -9.87 -5.48
C ILE A 86 -4.61 -10.07 -4.57
N SER A 87 -4.86 -11.32 -4.17
CA SER A 87 -5.85 -11.70 -3.17
C SER A 87 -5.26 -11.72 -1.77
N GLU A 88 -6.12 -11.75 -0.75
CA GLU A 88 -5.71 -12.01 0.62
C GLU A 88 -5.25 -13.48 0.70
N GLN A 89 -3.96 -13.72 0.95
CA GLN A 89 -3.40 -15.08 1.00
C GLN A 89 -4.10 -15.90 2.11
N SER A 90 -4.79 -16.96 1.73
CA SER A 90 -5.30 -17.99 2.64
C SER A 90 -4.18 -18.94 3.06
N ASN A 91 -4.21 -19.40 4.32
CA ASN A 91 -3.17 -20.20 5.00
C ASN A 91 -2.78 -21.56 4.38
N ASP A 92 -3.24 -21.91 3.18
CA ASP A 92 -2.97 -23.22 2.58
C ASP A 92 -1.62 -23.23 1.83
N GLN A 93 -0.56 -23.58 2.57
CA GLN A 93 0.83 -23.37 2.13
C GLN A 93 1.25 -24.20 0.92
N LEU A 94 0.68 -25.39 0.70
CA LEU A 94 1.13 -26.28 -0.39
C LEU A 94 0.57 -25.84 -1.74
N ALA A 95 -0.74 -25.56 -1.81
CA ALA A 95 -1.39 -25.01 -3.00
C ALA A 95 -0.84 -23.60 -3.35
N SER A 96 -0.41 -22.82 -2.35
CA SER A 96 0.19 -21.49 -2.55
C SER A 96 1.53 -21.51 -3.29
N ARG A 97 2.32 -22.59 -3.18
CA ARG A 97 3.64 -22.68 -3.84
C ARG A 97 3.53 -22.99 -5.32
N THR A 98 2.66 -23.94 -5.69
CA THR A 98 2.45 -24.33 -7.09
C THR A 98 1.83 -23.18 -7.88
N THR A 99 0.79 -22.55 -7.31
CA THR A 99 0.16 -21.35 -7.88
C THR A 99 1.12 -20.17 -8.01
N SER A 100 2.07 -20.00 -7.07
CA SER A 100 3.09 -18.97 -7.19
C SER A 100 4.04 -19.18 -8.37
N ILE A 101 4.38 -20.44 -8.70
CA ILE A 101 5.27 -20.73 -9.84
C ILE A 101 4.53 -20.51 -11.17
N GLU A 102 3.27 -20.94 -11.26
CA GLU A 102 2.42 -20.71 -12.43
C GLU A 102 2.24 -19.21 -12.69
N ASN A 103 1.96 -18.42 -11.64
CA ASN A 103 1.90 -16.96 -11.72
C ASN A 103 3.20 -16.35 -12.26
N ILE A 104 4.37 -16.83 -11.82
CA ILE A 104 5.67 -16.34 -12.30
C ILE A 104 5.85 -16.66 -13.80
N ILE A 105 5.39 -17.84 -14.24
CA ILE A 105 5.45 -18.24 -15.65
C ILE A 105 4.56 -17.32 -16.49
N GLU A 106 3.31 -17.08 -16.06
CA GLU A 106 2.37 -16.19 -16.77
C GLU A 106 2.91 -14.76 -16.88
N ILE A 107 3.47 -14.21 -15.78
CA ILE A 107 4.09 -12.88 -15.79
C ILE A 107 5.27 -12.86 -16.78
N ALA A 108 6.07 -13.92 -16.81
CA ALA A 108 7.22 -13.99 -17.71
C ALA A 108 6.79 -14.04 -19.19
N GLU A 109 5.68 -14.69 -19.50
CA GLU A 109 5.08 -14.73 -20.85
C GLU A 109 4.57 -13.34 -21.25
N LYS A 110 3.82 -12.65 -20.38
CA LYS A 110 3.38 -11.26 -20.62
C LYS A 110 4.55 -10.30 -20.86
N LEU A 111 5.62 -10.44 -20.08
CA LEU A 111 6.84 -9.65 -20.30
C LEU A 111 7.52 -9.95 -21.64
N LEU A 112 7.44 -11.20 -22.11
CA LEU A 112 8.00 -11.60 -23.41
C LEU A 112 7.17 -11.06 -24.57
N GLU A 113 5.85 -11.05 -24.44
CA GLU A 113 4.93 -10.50 -25.42
C GLU A 113 5.07 -8.98 -25.55
N ASN A 114 5.15 -8.26 -24.42
CA ASN A 114 5.33 -6.80 -24.42
C ASN A 114 6.63 -6.39 -25.13
N GLU A 115 7.74 -7.08 -24.89
CA GLU A 115 9.00 -6.80 -25.61
C GLU A 115 8.93 -7.09 -27.12
N ARG A 116 8.02 -7.97 -27.56
CA ARG A 116 7.80 -8.24 -28.99
C ARG A 116 6.91 -7.20 -29.65
N GLN A 117 6.07 -6.50 -28.87
CA GLN A 117 5.14 -5.47 -29.33
C GLN A 117 5.76 -4.07 -29.36
N GLU A 118 6.87 -3.84 -28.65
CA GLU A 118 7.62 -2.60 -28.80
C GLU A 118 8.16 -2.48 -30.24
N ILE A 119 7.42 -1.75 -31.06
CA ILE A 119 7.97 -0.98 -32.17
C ILE A 119 9.19 -0.24 -31.60
N PRO A 120 10.34 -0.13 -32.29
CA PRO A 120 11.50 0.60 -31.80
C PRO A 120 11.21 2.10 -31.73
N PHE A 121 10.40 2.52 -30.76
CA PHE A 121 10.41 3.87 -30.24
C PHE A 121 11.52 3.86 -29.21
N SER A 122 12.64 4.46 -29.59
CA SER A 122 13.77 4.75 -28.73
C SER A 122 13.31 5.64 -27.56
N VAL A 123 12.82 5.02 -26.49
CA VAL A 123 12.71 5.67 -25.19
C VAL A 123 13.90 5.16 -24.39
N THR A 124 15.03 5.84 -24.54
CA THR A 124 16.14 5.70 -23.60
C THR A 124 15.59 5.97 -22.20
N PRO A 125 15.69 5.03 -21.24
CA PRO A 125 15.31 5.32 -19.87
C PRO A 125 16.26 6.38 -19.33
N PHE A 126 15.72 7.45 -18.74
CA PHE A 126 16.49 8.50 -18.07
C PHE A 126 17.14 8.07 -16.75
N VAL A 127 17.18 6.76 -16.46
CA VAL A 127 17.76 6.22 -15.23
C VAL A 127 18.93 5.33 -15.62
N THR A 128 20.14 5.72 -15.19
CA THR A 128 21.46 5.12 -15.46
C THR A 128 22.19 5.57 -16.74
N GLN A 129 22.49 6.87 -16.85
CA GLN A 129 23.73 7.29 -17.53
C GLN A 129 24.95 7.11 -16.61
N GLN A 130 25.16 5.91 -16.05
CA GLN A 130 26.53 5.46 -15.84
C GLN A 130 26.87 4.63 -17.06
N ARG A 131 27.45 5.30 -18.06
CA ARG A 131 28.11 4.60 -19.15
C ARG A 131 29.14 3.69 -18.51
N PHE A 132 28.89 2.39 -18.49
CA PHE A 132 29.97 1.43 -18.33
C PHE A 132 30.93 1.73 -19.49
N THR A 133 32.03 2.41 -19.20
CA THR A 133 33.16 2.53 -20.12
C THR A 133 33.73 1.14 -20.28
N VAL A 134 33.12 0.34 -21.14
CA VAL A 134 33.74 -0.87 -21.68
C VAL A 134 35.01 -0.40 -22.39
N PRO A 135 36.18 -0.98 -22.07
CA PRO A 135 37.39 -0.71 -22.83
C PRO A 135 37.09 -1.01 -24.29
N PHE A 136 37.32 -0.03 -25.17
CA PHE A 136 37.22 -0.18 -26.62
C PHE A 136 38.32 -1.15 -27.09
N SER A 137 38.11 -2.45 -26.89
CA SER A 137 38.73 -3.46 -27.74
C SER A 137 38.00 -3.37 -29.07
N SER A 138 38.70 -2.94 -30.12
CA SER A 138 38.20 -2.94 -31.48
C SER A 138 38.05 -4.39 -31.98
N THR A 139 37.08 -5.13 -31.45
CA THR A 139 36.63 -6.37 -32.06
C THR A 139 36.00 -5.98 -33.38
N LYS A 140 36.71 -6.21 -34.49
CA LYS A 140 36.15 -6.12 -35.84
C LYS A 140 34.93 -7.03 -35.86
N LEU A 141 33.74 -6.42 -35.79
CA LEU A 141 32.48 -7.14 -35.90
C LEU A 141 32.52 -7.94 -37.20
N ARG A 142 32.22 -9.24 -37.13
CA ARG A 142 32.18 -10.09 -38.32
C ARG A 142 31.22 -9.46 -39.33
N LEU A 143 31.62 -9.44 -40.61
CA LEU A 143 30.79 -8.94 -41.69
C LEU A 143 29.46 -9.71 -41.69
N LEU A 144 28.36 -9.00 -41.51
CA LEU A 144 27.03 -9.59 -41.49
C LEU A 144 26.69 -10.10 -42.89
N ASN A 145 26.16 -11.32 -42.97
CA ASN A 145 25.68 -11.86 -44.24
C ASN A 145 24.35 -11.17 -44.62
N ASN A 146 24.40 -10.32 -45.64
CA ASN A 146 23.26 -9.53 -46.11
C ASN A 146 22.06 -10.39 -46.54
N ASP A 147 22.29 -11.60 -47.05
CA ASP A 147 21.22 -12.50 -47.46
C ASP A 147 20.50 -13.08 -46.25
N LEU A 148 21.24 -13.51 -45.23
CA LEU A 148 20.65 -14.01 -43.97
C LEU A 148 19.89 -12.91 -43.23
N VAL A 149 20.40 -11.68 -43.25
CA VAL A 149 19.74 -10.50 -42.69
C VAL A 149 18.43 -10.23 -43.45
N SER A 150 18.47 -10.18 -44.78
CA SER A 150 17.30 -9.96 -45.63
C SER A 150 16.23 -11.04 -45.48
N GLN A 151 16.65 -12.30 -45.35
CA GLN A 151 15.75 -13.42 -45.12
C GLN A 151 15.09 -13.36 -43.74
N SER A 152 15.85 -12.94 -42.71
CA SER A 152 15.34 -12.74 -41.35
C SER A 152 14.35 -11.57 -41.28
N ILE A 153 14.63 -10.47 -41.99
CA ILE A 153 13.73 -9.32 -42.13
C ILE A 153 12.43 -9.73 -42.82
N LYS A 154 12.50 -10.43 -43.97
CA LYS A 154 11.30 -10.95 -44.67
C LYS A 154 10.49 -11.91 -43.81
N ARG A 155 11.15 -12.77 -43.03
CA ARG A 155 10.50 -13.73 -42.13
C ARG A 155 9.77 -13.01 -40.99
N LYS A 156 10.36 -11.95 -40.40
CA LYS A 156 9.72 -11.11 -39.39
C LYS A 156 8.57 -10.26 -39.96
N LEU A 157 8.73 -9.64 -41.13
CA LEU A 157 7.67 -8.85 -41.76
C LEU A 157 6.42 -9.69 -42.03
N LYS A 158 6.58 -10.96 -42.44
CA LYS A 158 5.46 -11.88 -42.62
C LYS A 158 4.74 -12.25 -41.31
N THR A 159 5.43 -12.28 -40.18
CA THR A 159 4.82 -12.58 -38.87
C THR A 159 4.30 -11.34 -38.15
N THR A 160 4.82 -10.15 -38.44
CA THR A 160 4.42 -8.88 -37.80
C THR A 160 3.19 -8.22 -38.44
N SER A 161 2.78 -8.63 -39.65
CA SER A 161 1.73 -7.95 -40.44
C SER A 161 0.33 -7.83 -39.79
N ASN A 162 0.01 -8.54 -38.70
CA ASN A 162 -1.35 -8.58 -38.16
C ASN A 162 -1.49 -8.12 -36.69
N ASN A 163 -0.41 -7.73 -36.00
CA ASN A 163 -0.50 -7.32 -34.60
C ASN A 163 -0.14 -5.85 -34.44
N VAL A 164 -1.11 -4.97 -34.70
CA VAL A 164 -1.02 -3.57 -34.26
C VAL A 164 -1.01 -3.59 -32.72
N ALA A 165 0.09 -3.14 -32.11
CA ALA A 165 0.18 -3.05 -30.66
C ALA A 165 -0.98 -2.19 -30.13
N PRO A 166 -1.68 -2.62 -29.07
CA PRO A 166 -2.80 -1.87 -28.53
C PRO A 166 -2.34 -0.47 -28.10
N VAL A 167 -3.08 0.56 -28.52
CA VAL A 167 -2.80 1.95 -28.10
C VAL A 167 -3.00 2.03 -26.58
N LEU A 168 -1.94 2.36 -25.86
CA LEU A 168 -1.98 2.54 -24.41
C LEU A 168 -2.73 3.84 -24.07
N CYS A 169 -4.00 3.69 -23.67
CA CYS A 169 -4.83 4.80 -23.26
C CYS A 169 -4.80 4.97 -21.73
N PRO A 170 -4.81 6.22 -21.22
CA PRO A 170 -4.99 6.46 -19.79
C PRO A 170 -6.30 5.85 -19.28
N ARG A 171 -6.23 5.12 -18.17
CA ARG A 171 -7.38 4.55 -17.46
C ARG A 171 -7.26 4.76 -15.96
N ARG A 172 -8.37 4.56 -15.24
CA ARG A 172 -8.35 4.57 -13.78
C ARG A 172 -7.53 3.39 -13.28
N VAL A 173 -6.54 3.65 -12.43
CA VAL A 173 -5.74 2.59 -11.79
C VAL A 173 -6.66 1.79 -10.86
N GLN A 174 -6.73 0.47 -11.07
CA GLN A 174 -7.54 -0.42 -10.24
C GLN A 174 -6.93 -0.56 -8.85
N ALA A 175 -7.78 -0.58 -7.84
CA ALA A 175 -7.39 -0.78 -6.45
C ALA A 175 -7.70 -2.20 -6.01
N THR A 176 -6.95 -2.71 -5.04
CA THR A 176 -7.07 -4.08 -4.55
C THR A 176 -8.24 -4.20 -3.56
N PRO A 177 -9.35 -4.91 -3.87
CA PRO A 177 -10.58 -4.82 -3.08
C PRO A 177 -10.44 -5.19 -1.60
N TRP A 178 -9.68 -6.23 -1.28
CA TRP A 178 -9.49 -6.68 0.11
C TRP A 178 -8.66 -5.67 0.93
N ILE A 179 -7.74 -4.93 0.30
CA ILE A 179 -7.01 -3.85 0.96
C ILE A 179 -7.96 -2.71 1.32
N ILE A 180 -8.86 -2.32 0.41
CA ILE A 180 -9.84 -1.26 0.67
C ILE A 180 -10.72 -1.65 1.87
N ALA A 181 -11.27 -2.86 1.85
CA ALA A 181 -12.09 -3.36 2.97
C ALA A 181 -11.31 -3.37 4.30
N ARG A 182 -10.01 -3.68 4.25
CA ARG A 182 -9.13 -3.65 5.43
C ARG A 182 -8.85 -2.23 5.91
N GLU A 183 -8.57 -1.30 5.00
CA GLU A 183 -8.40 0.12 5.30
C GLU A 183 -9.67 0.70 5.95
N GLU A 184 -10.84 0.43 5.38
CA GLU A 184 -12.13 0.85 5.93
C GLU A 184 -12.36 0.31 7.35
N ARG A 185 -12.05 -0.97 7.57
CA ARG A 185 -12.13 -1.61 8.89
C ARG A 185 -11.20 -0.93 9.89
N MET A 186 -9.95 -0.65 9.50
CA MET A 186 -8.99 0.06 10.34
C MET A 186 -9.45 1.50 10.62
N GLY A 187 -9.98 2.19 9.63
CA GLY A 187 -10.56 3.53 9.78
C GLY A 187 -11.75 3.54 10.75
N ALA A 188 -12.62 2.53 10.70
CA ALA A 188 -13.73 2.40 11.63
C ALA A 188 -13.25 2.21 13.08
N VAL A 189 -12.20 1.40 13.28
CA VAL A 189 -11.56 1.26 14.60
C VAL A 189 -10.97 2.59 15.05
N SER A 190 -10.22 3.29 14.19
CA SER A 190 -9.61 4.59 14.51
C SER A 190 -10.65 5.64 14.94
N ARG A 191 -11.77 5.76 14.22
CA ARG A 191 -12.86 6.69 14.58
C ARG A 191 -13.46 6.36 15.95
N ARG A 192 -13.68 5.08 16.26
CA ARG A 192 -14.16 4.65 17.59
C ARG A 192 -13.17 5.03 18.70
N LEU A 193 -11.87 4.85 18.46
CA LEU A 193 -10.83 5.25 19.41
C LEU A 193 -10.75 6.77 19.58
N GLN A 194 -11.00 7.54 18.51
CA GLN A 194 -11.09 8.99 18.56
C GLN A 194 -12.30 9.46 19.39
N VAL A 195 -13.48 8.85 19.20
CA VAL A 195 -14.67 9.15 20.02
C VAL A 195 -14.41 8.86 21.50
N LEU A 196 -13.74 7.73 21.80
CA LEU A 196 -13.27 7.41 23.15
C LEU A 196 -12.33 8.50 23.70
N SER A 197 -11.33 8.90 22.92
CA SER A 197 -10.40 9.97 23.30
C SER A 197 -11.15 11.27 23.61
N SER A 198 -12.04 11.72 22.71
CA SER A 198 -12.82 12.94 22.91
C SER A 198 -13.71 12.88 24.16
N CYS A 199 -14.33 11.74 24.43
CA CYS A 199 -15.13 11.55 25.64
C CYS A 199 -14.30 11.73 26.91
N LEU A 200 -13.11 11.12 26.98
CA LEU A 200 -12.21 11.32 28.10
C LEU A 200 -11.79 12.79 28.26
N HIS A 201 -11.42 13.47 27.15
CA HIS A 201 -11.10 14.89 27.20
C HIS A 201 -12.26 15.73 27.75
N HIS A 202 -13.50 15.47 27.32
CA HIS A 202 -14.68 16.16 27.85
C HIS A 202 -14.88 15.89 29.35
N ILE A 203 -14.65 14.67 29.83
CA ILE A 203 -14.75 14.34 31.25
C ILE A 203 -13.70 15.13 32.04
N PHE A 204 -12.42 15.05 31.66
CA PHE A 204 -11.32 15.72 32.38
C PHE A 204 -11.39 17.25 32.32
N ASP A 205 -11.90 17.83 31.23
CA ASP A 205 -12.11 19.29 31.10
C ASP A 205 -13.44 19.77 31.70
N PHE A 206 -14.14 18.92 32.47
CA PHE A 206 -15.43 19.21 33.13
C PHE A 206 -16.59 19.58 32.16
N LYS A 207 -16.48 19.20 30.89
CA LYS A 207 -17.53 19.37 29.85
C LYS A 207 -18.50 18.18 29.86
N LEU A 208 -19.15 17.95 31.00
CA LEU A 208 -19.90 16.72 31.26
C LEU A 208 -21.11 16.52 30.33
N SER A 209 -21.76 17.59 29.90
CA SER A 209 -22.87 17.52 28.94
C SER A 209 -22.42 16.92 27.61
N ASP A 210 -21.24 17.29 27.12
CA ASP A 210 -20.70 16.77 25.86
C ASP A 210 -20.20 15.34 26.01
N ALA A 211 -19.60 15.00 27.15
CA ALA A 211 -19.24 13.61 27.48
C ALA A 211 -20.48 12.70 27.48
N ARG A 212 -21.58 13.13 28.12
CA ARG A 212 -22.82 12.35 28.20
C ARG A 212 -23.45 12.10 26.82
N LYS A 213 -23.38 13.06 25.89
CA LYS A 213 -23.89 12.90 24.51
C LYS A 213 -23.26 11.72 23.77
N ILE A 214 -21.96 11.49 23.98
CA ILE A 214 -21.21 10.43 23.28
C ILE A 214 -20.96 9.18 24.13
N MET A 215 -21.44 9.17 25.38
CA MET A 215 -21.20 8.10 26.35
C MET A 215 -21.65 6.73 25.82
N CYS A 216 -22.88 6.62 25.31
CA CYS A 216 -23.42 5.36 24.80
C CYS A 216 -22.56 4.75 23.67
N ALA A 217 -22.01 5.60 22.79
CA ALA A 217 -21.14 5.15 21.70
C ALA A 217 -19.78 4.62 22.23
N VAL A 218 -19.26 5.22 23.29
CA VAL A 218 -18.03 4.80 23.96
C VAL A 218 -18.23 3.49 24.71
N GLU A 219 -19.35 3.34 25.42
CA GLU A 219 -19.72 2.10 26.11
C GLU A 219 -19.83 0.91 25.15
N LEU A 220 -20.51 1.10 24.02
CA LEU A 220 -20.55 0.09 22.95
C LEU A 220 -19.16 -0.23 22.41
N SER A 221 -18.28 0.78 22.36
CA SER A 221 -16.91 0.59 21.89
C SER A 221 -16.06 -0.30 22.81
N MET A 222 -16.34 -0.30 24.12
CA MET A 222 -15.62 -1.10 25.13
C MET A 222 -15.72 -2.62 24.95
N ARG A 223 -16.62 -3.11 24.09
CA ARG A 223 -16.65 -4.52 23.67
C ARG A 223 -15.36 -4.95 22.96
N SER A 224 -14.68 -4.02 22.29
CA SER A 224 -13.41 -4.29 21.60
C SER A 224 -12.22 -4.27 22.56
N VAL A 225 -11.35 -5.28 22.46
CA VAL A 225 -10.06 -5.32 23.17
C VAL A 225 -9.25 -4.05 22.90
N ASN A 226 -9.20 -3.61 21.63
CA ASN A 226 -8.45 -2.41 21.24
C ASN A 226 -8.95 -1.15 21.95
N ALA A 227 -10.27 -1.01 22.11
CA ALA A 227 -10.85 0.12 22.84
C ALA A 227 -10.52 0.08 24.33
N ARG A 228 -10.52 -1.11 24.95
CA ARG A 228 -10.13 -1.28 26.36
C ARG A 228 -8.66 -0.95 26.59
N VAL A 229 -7.77 -1.43 25.72
CA VAL A 229 -6.34 -1.11 25.79
C VAL A 229 -6.11 0.40 25.60
N ALA A 230 -6.76 1.00 24.60
CA ALA A 230 -6.69 2.43 24.36
C ALA A 230 -7.23 3.25 25.55
N PHE A 231 -8.33 2.80 26.18
CA PHE A 231 -8.89 3.45 27.36
C PHE A 231 -7.87 3.52 28.51
N CYS A 232 -7.20 2.41 28.84
CA CYS A 232 -6.16 2.39 29.86
C CYS A 232 -5.01 3.37 29.54
N GLN A 233 -4.54 3.37 28.29
CA GLN A 233 -3.49 4.28 27.84
C GLN A 233 -3.92 5.75 27.91
N LEU A 234 -5.16 6.05 27.53
CA LEU A 234 -5.70 7.40 27.54
C LEU A 234 -5.96 7.91 28.97
N LEU A 235 -6.43 7.05 29.87
CA LEU A 235 -6.54 7.39 31.29
C LEU A 235 -5.17 7.76 31.85
N TRP A 236 -4.16 6.90 31.64
CA TRP A 236 -2.79 7.16 32.08
C TRP A 236 -2.25 8.49 31.55
N LYS A 237 -2.47 8.80 30.27
CA LYS A 237 -2.05 10.07 29.68
C LYS A 237 -2.77 11.27 30.27
N ASN A 238 -4.08 11.17 30.54
CA ASN A 238 -4.86 12.28 31.08
C ASN A 238 -4.64 12.53 32.58
N LEU A 239 -4.07 11.56 33.29
CA LEU A 239 -3.64 11.68 34.69
C LEU A 239 -2.37 12.55 34.85
N VAL A 240 -1.71 12.92 33.76
CA VAL A 240 -0.50 13.75 33.75
C VAL A 240 -0.81 15.13 33.14
N PRO A 241 -0.57 16.25 33.85
CA PRO A 241 -0.04 16.36 35.22
C PRO A 241 -1.05 15.96 36.30
N ILE A 242 -0.54 15.55 37.47
CA ILE A 242 -1.28 14.96 38.61
C ILE A 242 -2.49 15.80 39.07
N ASN A 243 -2.52 17.11 38.79
CA ASN A 243 -3.68 17.95 39.08
C ASN A 243 -4.97 17.50 38.37
N ARG A 244 -4.88 16.73 37.27
CA ARG A 244 -6.03 16.09 36.61
C ARG A 244 -6.46 14.76 37.25
N ALA A 245 -5.71 14.26 38.23
CA ALA A 245 -6.04 13.04 38.98
C ALA A 245 -7.09 13.28 40.07
N THR A 246 -7.27 14.52 40.53
CA THR A 246 -8.33 14.88 41.49
C THR A 246 -9.63 15.15 40.73
N LEU A 247 -10.45 14.11 40.59
CA LEU A 247 -11.74 14.18 39.90
C LEU A 247 -12.85 14.65 40.83
N PHE A 248 -13.73 15.53 40.34
CA PHE A 248 -15.01 15.82 40.99
C PHE A 248 -15.93 14.59 40.98
N PRO A 249 -16.89 14.47 41.92
CA PRO A 249 -17.77 13.29 42.02
C PRO A 249 -18.44 12.91 40.69
N GLN A 250 -18.92 13.91 39.93
CA GLN A 250 -19.58 13.66 38.65
C GLN A 250 -18.62 13.19 37.54
N GLN A 251 -17.36 13.62 37.55
CA GLN A 251 -16.34 13.10 36.64
C GLN A 251 -15.98 11.66 37.00
N PHE A 252 -15.79 11.42 38.30
CA PHE A 252 -15.47 10.10 38.84
C PHE A 252 -16.53 9.07 38.47
N GLU A 253 -17.82 9.39 38.62
CA GLU A 253 -18.93 8.51 38.22
C GLU A 253 -18.86 8.10 36.74
N LEU A 254 -18.56 9.04 35.84
CA LEU A 254 -18.46 8.75 34.41
C LEU A 254 -17.25 7.86 34.09
N ILE A 255 -16.10 8.09 34.75
CA ILE A 255 -14.93 7.23 34.58
C ILE A 255 -15.19 5.82 35.11
N VAL A 256 -15.75 5.69 36.32
CA VAL A 256 -16.11 4.40 36.92
C VAL A 256 -17.11 3.65 36.05
N ARG A 257 -18.10 4.35 35.49
CA ARG A 257 -19.05 3.76 34.53
C ARG A 257 -18.34 3.14 33.33
N LEU A 258 -17.38 3.85 32.72
CA LEU A 258 -16.58 3.32 31.62
C LEU A 258 -15.67 2.16 32.05
N MET A 259 -15.06 2.22 33.24
CA MET A 259 -14.26 1.13 33.81
C MET A 259 -15.11 -0.12 34.00
N ASN A 260 -16.30 0.02 34.57
CA ASN A 260 -17.24 -1.09 34.75
C ASN A 260 -17.67 -1.66 33.39
N CYS A 261 -17.94 -0.82 32.38
CA CYS A 261 -18.22 -1.31 31.03
C CYS A 261 -17.04 -2.10 30.44
N ALA A 262 -15.80 -1.65 30.64
CA ALA A 262 -14.61 -2.36 30.15
C ALA A 262 -14.41 -3.71 30.86
N LEU A 263 -14.75 -3.80 32.15
CA LEU A 263 -14.60 -5.01 32.97
C LEU A 263 -15.76 -6.01 32.77
N ASN A 264 -17.00 -5.53 32.70
CA ASN A 264 -18.19 -6.39 32.61
C ASN A 264 -18.27 -7.21 31.31
N VAL A 265 -17.57 -6.79 30.25
CA VAL A 265 -17.46 -7.57 29.00
C VAL A 265 -16.79 -8.93 29.24
N HIS A 266 -15.99 -9.09 30.30
CA HIS A 266 -15.36 -10.37 30.65
C HIS A 266 -16.29 -11.35 31.38
N ILE A 267 -17.40 -10.90 31.97
CA ILE A 267 -18.25 -11.73 32.83
C ILE A 267 -19.25 -12.57 32.03
N PHE A 268 -19.66 -12.13 30.84
CA PHE A 268 -20.60 -12.86 29.97
C PHE A 268 -19.93 -13.67 28.84
N ALA A 269 -18.60 -13.79 28.86
CA ALA A 269 -17.82 -14.54 27.86
C ALA A 269 -17.19 -15.84 28.41
N LYS A 270 -17.63 -16.28 29.60
CA LYS A 270 -17.44 -17.63 30.16
C LYS A 270 -18.80 -18.28 30.31
#